data_AF-A0A848UIY0-F1
#
_entry.id   AF-A0A848UIY0-F1
#
_cell.length_a   1.000
_cell.length_b   1.000
_cell.length_c   1.000
_cell.angle_alpha   90.00
_cell.angle_beta   90.00
_cell.angle_gamma   90.00
#
_symmetry.space_group_name_H-M   'P 1'
#
loop_
_entity.id
_entity.type
_entity.pdbx_description
1 polymer ?
#
loop_
_entity_poly.entity_id
_entity_poly.type
_entity_poly.pdbx_seq_one_letter_code
_entity_poly.pdbx_strand_id
1 'polypeptide(L)'
;MMNDVVTDLTAEEARVLACLIEKEATTPDNYPMTVNALRNACNQSTSRDPVMAMTDAEVSAALASLRERGLTRTVHSTSNRATKYRHVAPEVYDLRPAETALLAVLLLRGHQTVGELKSRTARQHEFESTEEVAETLAGLAARPVPLVVELERRPGQKDRRWADLVSEGSSDSAVGSSVLTSQAGAPADVACSTDPYGEATAEFYDLLATAEWESFGLQLLDLLDGVDPREGPIVDVGCGTGIGLPHLLAAVPGARIHGIEPSKAMRTALHARLADDASLRSVTTVDPRQFADAALPERACAIVVNAALGHLSDAERARLWRYIAEQMPAGAPAVIEVLPPSRPVTVPPTRYRAVEVGAYVYEGWQEGEPLDDRTMCWTMTYKVLDGSAGPPVAEYRVRAPWRCWSADDVRTEIKSYGLVLREHDHGVVVSSRTGDRAPS
;
A
#
# COMPACT_ATOMS: atom_id res chain seq x y z
N MET A 1 -0.02 3.61 3.98
CA MET A 1 -0.59 2.69 3.00
C MET A 1 0.39 2.59 1.85
N MET A 2 0.96 1.41 1.62
CA MET A 2 1.18 1.01 0.24
C MET A 2 -0.21 1.13 -0.39
N ASN A 3 -0.46 2.16 -1.19
CA ASN A 3 -1.65 2.15 -2.01
C ASN A 3 -1.43 1.00 -2.97
N ASP A 4 -2.08 -0.14 -2.73
CA ASP A 4 -2.38 -1.07 -3.80
C ASP A 4 -2.94 -0.20 -4.92
N VAL A 5 -2.18 -0.08 -6.00
CA VAL A 5 -2.57 0.75 -7.13
C VAL A 5 -3.92 0.22 -7.57
N VAL A 6 -4.94 1.06 -7.42
CA VAL A 6 -6.33 0.64 -7.62
C VAL A 6 -6.52 0.32 -9.11
N THR A 7 -6.48 -0.95 -9.46
CA THR A 7 -6.74 -1.47 -10.81
C THR A 7 -8.08 -2.20 -10.85
N ASP A 8 -8.54 -2.62 -12.03
CA ASP A 8 -9.83 -3.29 -12.19
C ASP A 8 -11.00 -2.36 -11.82
N LEU A 9 -11.02 -1.15 -12.38
CA LEU A 9 -12.20 -0.29 -12.39
C LEU A 9 -13.23 -0.83 -13.38
N THR A 10 -14.49 -0.94 -12.96
CA THR A 10 -15.58 -1.22 -13.90
C THR A 10 -15.69 -0.08 -14.93
N ALA A 11 -16.37 -0.33 -16.05
CA ALA A 11 -16.54 0.68 -17.10
C ALA A 11 -17.21 1.96 -16.58
N GLU A 12 -18.19 1.81 -15.67
CA GLU A 12 -18.89 2.91 -15.00
C GLU A 12 -17.97 3.68 -14.04
N GLU A 13 -17.15 2.97 -13.27
CA GLU A 13 -16.18 3.57 -12.33
C GLU A 13 -15.11 4.36 -13.06
N ALA A 14 -14.49 3.76 -14.08
CA ALA A 14 -13.51 4.40 -14.94
C ALA A 14 -14.09 5.68 -15.59
N ARG A 15 -15.33 5.60 -16.08
CA ARG A 15 -16.05 6.74 -16.68
C ARG A 15 -16.26 7.88 -15.66
N VAL A 16 -16.75 7.56 -14.47
CA VAL A 16 -17.01 8.57 -13.42
C VAL A 16 -15.72 9.22 -12.97
N LEU A 17 -14.67 8.43 -12.70
CA LEU A 17 -13.36 8.94 -12.29
C LEU A 17 -12.77 9.88 -13.34
N ALA A 18 -12.75 9.46 -14.60
CA ALA A 18 -12.17 10.26 -15.68
C ALA A 18 -13.00 11.52 -16.00
N CYS A 19 -14.31 11.49 -15.77
CA CYS A 19 -15.16 12.69 -15.84
C CYS A 19 -14.85 13.69 -14.73
N LEU A 20 -14.57 13.23 -13.51
CA LEU A 20 -14.11 14.11 -12.43
C LEU A 20 -12.77 14.77 -12.79
N ILE A 21 -11.80 13.98 -13.29
CA ILE A 21 -10.48 14.49 -13.71
C ILE A 21 -10.59 15.52 -14.84
N GLU A 22 -11.33 15.19 -15.90
CA GLU A 22 -11.53 16.09 -17.04
C GLU A 22 -12.16 17.42 -16.58
N LYS A 23 -13.14 17.38 -15.67
CA LYS A 23 -13.91 18.55 -15.26
C LYS A 23 -13.23 19.40 -14.21
N GLU A 24 -12.34 18.85 -13.40
CA GLU A 24 -11.41 19.62 -12.57
C GLU A 24 -10.55 20.53 -13.45
N ALA A 25 -9.98 19.99 -14.52
CA ALA A 25 -9.10 20.76 -15.40
C ALA A 25 -9.84 21.71 -16.36
N THR A 26 -10.95 21.26 -16.96
CA THR A 26 -11.61 22.01 -18.04
C THR A 26 -12.73 22.95 -17.58
N THR A 27 -13.29 22.72 -16.39
CA THR A 27 -14.43 23.50 -15.86
C THR A 27 -14.33 23.69 -14.33
N PRO A 28 -13.26 24.31 -13.81
CA PRO A 28 -13.00 24.42 -12.38
C PRO A 28 -14.13 25.12 -11.61
N ASP A 29 -14.82 26.09 -12.22
CA ASP A 29 -15.96 26.79 -11.61
C ASP A 29 -17.14 25.85 -11.25
N ASN A 30 -17.25 24.72 -11.95
CA ASN A 30 -18.30 23.72 -11.73
C ASN A 30 -17.81 22.52 -10.90
N TYR A 31 -16.56 22.54 -10.43
CA TYR A 31 -15.95 21.52 -9.60
C TYR A 31 -15.85 22.00 -8.13
N PRO A 32 -16.03 21.13 -7.11
CA PRO A 32 -16.43 19.72 -7.17
C PRO A 32 -17.87 19.52 -7.62
N MET A 33 -18.17 18.36 -8.21
CA MET A 33 -19.39 18.11 -8.97
C MET A 33 -20.48 17.39 -8.17
N THR A 34 -21.75 17.65 -8.47
CA THR A 34 -22.89 16.88 -7.95
C THR A 34 -23.14 15.63 -8.81
N VAL A 35 -23.92 14.65 -8.30
CA VAL A 35 -24.34 13.46 -9.08
C VAL A 35 -24.97 13.85 -10.41
N ASN A 36 -25.87 14.84 -10.43
CA ASN A 36 -26.51 15.32 -11.65
C ASN A 36 -25.51 15.88 -12.67
N ALA A 37 -24.53 16.67 -12.20
CA ALA A 37 -23.49 17.21 -13.06
C ALA A 37 -22.59 16.09 -13.62
N LEU A 38 -22.27 15.09 -12.79
CA LEU A 38 -21.47 13.93 -13.20
C LEU A 38 -22.20 13.05 -14.20
N ARG A 39 -23.50 12.76 -14.01
CA ARG A 39 -24.29 12.02 -15.00
C ARG A 39 -24.27 12.71 -16.36
N ASN A 40 -24.48 14.03 -16.37
CA ASN A 40 -24.40 14.81 -17.61
C ASN A 40 -23.02 14.74 -18.26
N ALA A 41 -21.94 14.69 -17.47
CA ALA A 41 -20.57 14.53 -17.98
C ALA A 41 -20.27 13.11 -18.48
N CYS A 42 -20.78 12.07 -17.81
CA CYS A 42 -20.58 10.67 -18.20
C CYS A 42 -21.26 10.32 -19.53
N ASN A 43 -22.41 10.95 -19.79
CA ASN A 43 -23.28 10.68 -20.95
C ASN A 43 -23.06 11.66 -22.12
N GLN A 44 -21.97 12.44 -22.12
CA GLN A 44 -21.68 13.35 -23.24
C GLN A 44 -21.47 12.56 -24.53
N SER A 45 -22.06 13.02 -25.63
CA SER A 45 -21.86 12.43 -26.97
C SER A 45 -20.50 12.78 -27.59
N THR A 46 -19.79 13.74 -27.00
CA THR A 46 -18.45 14.14 -27.43
C THR A 46 -17.45 13.78 -26.35
N SER A 47 -16.24 13.43 -26.77
CA SER A 47 -15.17 13.06 -25.85
C SER A 47 -15.41 11.82 -25.01
N ARG A 48 -16.33 10.96 -25.44
CA ARG A 48 -16.60 9.65 -24.86
C ARG A 48 -16.56 8.60 -25.97
N ASP A 49 -15.89 7.50 -25.71
CA ASP A 49 -15.94 6.29 -26.52
C ASP A 49 -15.80 5.08 -25.59
N PRO A 50 -16.87 4.27 -25.39
CA PRO A 50 -18.20 4.40 -25.96
C PRO A 50 -19.02 5.53 -25.32
N VAL A 51 -20.02 6.04 -26.05
CA VAL A 51 -21.05 6.91 -25.46
C VAL A 51 -21.92 6.04 -24.54
N MET A 52 -22.08 6.46 -23.28
CA MET A 52 -22.87 5.76 -22.27
C MET A 52 -24.18 6.49 -21.97
N ALA A 53 -25.12 5.79 -21.32
CA ALA A 53 -26.40 6.32 -20.87
C ALA A 53 -26.63 5.98 -19.39
N MET A 54 -25.70 6.39 -18.53
CA MET A 54 -25.75 6.12 -17.09
C MET A 54 -26.90 6.87 -16.43
N THR A 55 -27.56 6.21 -15.50
CA THR A 55 -28.58 6.74 -14.59
C THR A 55 -27.94 7.39 -13.36
N ASP A 56 -28.69 8.20 -12.60
CA ASP A 56 -28.18 8.78 -11.34
C ASP A 56 -27.84 7.68 -10.31
N ALA A 57 -28.55 6.54 -10.36
CA ALA A 57 -28.30 5.40 -9.49
C ALA A 57 -26.95 4.73 -9.80
N GLU A 58 -26.64 4.49 -11.07
CA GLU A 58 -25.35 3.90 -11.50
C GLU A 58 -24.19 4.84 -11.18
N VAL A 59 -24.33 6.15 -11.42
CA VAL A 59 -23.31 7.15 -11.06
C VAL A 59 -23.10 7.19 -9.54
N SER A 60 -24.18 7.10 -8.75
CA SER A 60 -24.08 7.09 -7.28
C SER A 60 -23.42 5.81 -6.76
N ALA A 61 -23.71 4.65 -7.37
CA ALA A 61 -23.07 3.38 -7.02
C ALA A 61 -21.57 3.41 -7.35
N ALA A 62 -21.20 3.90 -8.54
CA ALA A 62 -19.79 4.06 -8.93
C ALA A 62 -19.05 5.05 -8.01
N LEU A 63 -19.66 6.17 -7.61
CA LEU A 63 -19.07 7.09 -6.64
C LEU A 63 -18.88 6.47 -5.25
N ALA A 64 -19.83 5.64 -4.81
CA ALA A 64 -19.71 4.94 -3.53
C ALA A 64 -18.53 3.96 -3.56
N SER A 65 -18.44 3.13 -4.60
CA SER A 65 -17.32 2.19 -4.82
C SER A 65 -15.97 2.92 -4.93
N LEU A 66 -15.88 3.94 -5.78
CA LEU A 66 -14.64 4.74 -5.92
C LEU A 66 -14.22 5.41 -4.62
N ARG A 67 -15.16 5.78 -3.74
CA ARG A 67 -14.85 6.34 -2.42
C ARG A 67 -14.30 5.28 -1.47
N GLU A 68 -14.89 4.08 -1.47
CA GLU A 68 -14.39 2.93 -0.70
C GLU A 68 -12.98 2.53 -1.16
N ARG A 69 -12.72 2.62 -2.46
CA ARG A 69 -11.41 2.41 -3.10
C ARG A 69 -10.47 3.61 -2.97
N GLY A 70 -10.83 4.64 -2.20
CA GLY A 70 -9.98 5.79 -1.90
C GLY A 70 -9.79 6.80 -3.04
N LEU A 71 -10.40 6.63 -4.22
CA LEU A 71 -10.20 7.45 -5.42
C LEU A 71 -11.05 8.73 -5.47
N THR A 72 -12.10 8.83 -4.65
CA THR A 72 -12.94 10.03 -4.56
C THR A 72 -13.22 10.45 -3.12
N ARG A 73 -13.52 11.75 -2.93
CA ARG A 73 -13.88 12.34 -1.64
C ARG A 73 -15.15 13.18 -1.76
N THR A 74 -15.95 13.17 -0.70
CA THR A 74 -17.13 14.02 -0.59
C THR A 74 -16.74 15.40 -0.06
N VAL A 75 -17.18 16.45 -0.74
CA VAL A 75 -17.00 17.85 -0.31
C VAL A 75 -18.33 18.36 0.22
N HIS A 76 -18.36 18.64 1.52
CA HIS A 76 -19.53 19.23 2.18
C HIS A 76 -19.36 20.74 2.20
N SER A 77 -20.31 21.46 1.59
CA SER A 77 -20.36 22.92 1.69
C SER A 77 -21.24 23.33 2.86
N THR A 78 -20.78 24.28 3.67
CA THR A 78 -21.57 24.92 4.72
C THR A 78 -22.69 25.81 4.16
N SER A 79 -22.64 26.20 2.89
CA SER A 79 -23.61 27.11 2.25
C SER A 79 -24.55 26.44 1.23
N ASN A 80 -24.25 25.21 0.79
CA ASN A 80 -25.03 24.53 -0.25
C ASN A 80 -25.38 23.10 0.17
N ARG A 81 -26.67 22.76 0.10
CA ARG A 81 -27.22 21.48 0.58
C ARG A 81 -26.92 20.28 -0.31
N ALA A 82 -26.43 20.50 -1.54
CA ALA A 82 -26.13 19.40 -2.46
C ALA A 82 -24.73 18.82 -2.21
N THR A 83 -24.66 17.51 -2.00
CA THR A 83 -23.41 16.76 -1.88
C THR A 83 -22.58 16.88 -3.16
N LYS A 84 -21.30 17.22 -3.01
CA LYS A 84 -20.35 17.35 -4.12
C LYS A 84 -19.21 16.34 -3.97
N TYR A 85 -18.59 15.99 -5.09
CA TYR A 85 -17.55 14.95 -5.18
C TYR A 85 -16.32 15.50 -5.92
N ARG A 86 -15.15 15.14 -5.41
CA ARG A 86 -13.84 15.41 -6.03
C ARG A 86 -13.08 14.09 -6.19
N HIS A 87 -12.18 14.00 -7.17
CA HIS A 87 -11.23 12.89 -7.23
C HIS A 87 -10.02 13.18 -6.34
N VAL A 88 -9.28 12.11 -6.06
CA VAL A 88 -7.93 12.14 -5.47
C VAL A 88 -6.98 11.21 -6.25
N ALA A 89 -7.28 10.99 -7.54
CA ALA A 89 -6.49 10.12 -8.41
C ALA A 89 -4.99 10.51 -8.48
N PRO A 90 -4.60 11.80 -8.54
CA PRO A 90 -3.19 12.18 -8.51
C PRO A 90 -2.48 11.73 -7.24
N GLU A 91 -3.12 11.84 -6.08
CA GLU A 91 -2.55 11.42 -4.81
C GLU A 91 -2.53 9.90 -4.65
N VAL A 92 -3.54 9.21 -5.20
CA VAL A 92 -3.65 7.74 -5.07
C VAL A 92 -2.67 7.04 -6.00
N TYR A 93 -2.57 7.50 -7.24
CA TYR A 93 -1.74 6.92 -8.27
C TYR A 93 -0.38 7.60 -8.40
N ASP A 94 -0.05 8.59 -7.58
CA ASP A 94 1.15 9.42 -7.69
C ASP A 94 1.36 9.94 -9.13
N LEU A 95 0.37 10.70 -9.63
CA LEU A 95 0.36 11.22 -11.00
C LEU A 95 0.69 12.70 -11.04
N ARG A 96 1.57 13.06 -11.98
CA ARG A 96 1.80 14.44 -12.39
C ARG A 96 0.63 14.96 -13.25
N PRO A 97 0.46 16.28 -13.42
CA PRO A 97 -0.64 16.84 -14.21
C PRO A 97 -0.70 16.31 -15.66
N ALA A 98 0.46 16.15 -16.31
CA ALA A 98 0.58 15.58 -17.64
C ALA A 98 0.06 14.14 -17.72
N GLU A 99 0.47 13.31 -16.76
CA GLU A 99 0.10 11.91 -16.66
C GLU A 99 -1.39 11.74 -16.35
N THR A 100 -1.92 12.60 -15.49
CA THR A 100 -3.34 12.66 -15.10
C THR A 100 -4.22 12.93 -16.32
N ALA A 101 -3.84 13.88 -17.17
CA ALA A 101 -4.56 14.20 -18.39
C ALA A 101 -4.56 13.04 -19.41
N LEU A 102 -3.41 12.36 -19.58
CA LEU A 102 -3.30 11.21 -20.48
C LEU A 102 -4.16 10.04 -20.01
N LEU A 103 -4.09 9.69 -18.73
CA LEU A 103 -4.90 8.61 -18.16
C LEU A 103 -6.40 8.92 -18.28
N ALA A 104 -6.82 10.15 -17.98
CA ALA A 104 -8.22 10.54 -18.14
C ALA A 104 -8.71 10.39 -19.59
N VAL A 105 -7.91 10.78 -20.59
CA VAL A 105 -8.30 10.63 -21.99
C VAL A 105 -8.39 9.16 -22.41
N LEU A 106 -7.48 8.29 -21.94
CA LEU A 106 -7.52 6.85 -22.19
C LEU A 106 -8.78 6.22 -21.57
N LEU A 107 -9.10 6.54 -20.31
CA LEU A 107 -10.32 6.05 -19.65
C LEU A 107 -11.62 6.55 -20.31
N LEU A 108 -11.60 7.76 -20.90
CA LEU A 108 -12.77 8.32 -21.56
C LEU A 108 -13.00 7.79 -22.98
N ARG A 109 -11.93 7.38 -23.68
CA ARG A 109 -11.97 7.12 -25.13
C ARG A 109 -11.30 5.81 -25.56
N GLY A 110 -10.86 4.97 -24.63
CA GLY A 110 -10.17 3.72 -24.92
C GLY A 110 -8.81 3.94 -25.57
N HIS A 111 -8.48 3.10 -26.57
CA HIS A 111 -7.14 3.04 -27.15
C HIS A 111 -6.84 4.21 -28.08
N GLN A 112 -5.73 4.92 -27.85
CA GLN A 112 -5.41 6.17 -28.55
C GLN A 112 -3.99 6.17 -29.09
N THR A 113 -3.75 6.81 -30.23
CA THR A 113 -2.39 7.12 -30.70
C THR A 113 -1.80 8.32 -29.95
N VAL A 114 -0.46 8.46 -29.97
CA VAL A 114 0.26 9.60 -29.38
C VAL A 114 -0.24 10.94 -29.94
N GLY A 115 -0.45 11.04 -31.27
CA GLY A 115 -0.93 12.26 -31.91
C GLY A 115 -2.38 12.62 -31.52
N GLU A 116 -3.22 11.61 -31.34
CA GLU A 116 -4.58 11.80 -30.83
C GLU A 116 -4.57 12.25 -29.37
N LEU A 117 -3.71 11.65 -28.53
CA LEU A 117 -3.56 12.02 -27.12
C LEU A 117 -3.14 13.48 -26.99
N LYS A 118 -2.09 13.92 -27.71
CA LYS A 118 -1.67 15.33 -27.73
C LYS A 118 -2.82 16.29 -28.03
N SER A 119 -3.62 15.95 -29.04
CA SER A 119 -4.74 16.80 -29.48
C SER A 119 -5.90 16.80 -28.48
N ARG A 120 -6.13 15.68 -27.80
CA ARG A 120 -7.31 15.46 -26.93
C ARG A 120 -7.05 15.85 -25.48
N THR A 121 -5.79 15.88 -25.03
CA THR A 121 -5.39 16.39 -23.71
C THR A 121 -5.21 17.90 -23.66
N ALA A 122 -5.09 18.61 -24.79
CA ALA A 122 -4.71 20.03 -24.86
C ALA A 122 -5.51 21.00 -23.95
N ARG A 123 -6.77 20.69 -23.62
CA ARG A 123 -7.59 21.50 -22.68
C ARG A 123 -7.43 21.12 -21.21
N GLN A 124 -6.82 19.98 -20.92
CA GLN A 124 -6.48 19.50 -19.58
C GLN A 124 -5.01 19.77 -19.24
N HIS A 125 -4.11 19.47 -20.18
CA HIS A 125 -2.68 19.73 -20.11
C HIS A 125 -2.12 19.94 -21.53
N GLU A 126 -1.37 21.02 -21.74
CA GLU A 126 -0.78 21.33 -23.04
C GLU A 126 0.62 20.71 -23.14
N PHE A 127 0.77 19.73 -24.04
CA PHE A 127 2.05 19.14 -24.39
C PHE A 127 2.70 19.89 -25.56
N GLU A 128 3.98 20.22 -25.43
CA GLU A 128 4.78 20.92 -26.42
C GLU A 128 4.88 20.10 -27.71
N SER A 129 5.13 18.79 -27.59
CA SER A 129 5.43 17.90 -28.72
C SER A 129 4.75 16.53 -28.61
N THR A 130 4.74 15.76 -29.70
CA THR A 130 4.28 14.36 -29.65
C THR A 130 5.29 13.46 -28.93
N GLU A 131 6.55 13.87 -28.96
CA GLU A 131 7.67 13.25 -28.28
C GLU A 131 7.46 13.31 -26.76
N GLU A 132 7.07 14.48 -26.22
CA GLU A 132 6.76 14.65 -24.80
C GLU A 132 5.60 13.75 -24.35
N VAL A 133 4.57 13.60 -25.19
CA VAL A 133 3.46 12.66 -24.93
C VAL A 133 3.96 11.22 -24.90
N ALA A 134 4.80 10.83 -25.84
CA ALA A 134 5.37 9.48 -25.89
C ALA A 134 6.27 9.20 -24.68
N GLU A 135 7.10 10.15 -24.27
CA GLU A 135 7.95 10.05 -23.08
C GLU A 135 7.12 9.94 -21.80
N THR A 136 6.04 10.72 -21.70
CA THR A 136 5.13 10.66 -20.55
C THR A 136 4.40 9.31 -20.48
N LEU A 137 3.93 8.78 -21.61
CA LEU A 137 3.31 7.45 -21.68
C LEU A 137 4.30 6.32 -21.38
N ALA A 138 5.53 6.43 -21.88
CA ALA A 138 6.60 5.50 -21.55
C ALA A 138 6.92 5.53 -20.05
N GLY A 139 6.94 6.72 -19.44
CA GLY A 139 7.07 6.89 -17.99
C GLY A 139 5.93 6.19 -17.24
N LEU A 140 4.68 6.38 -17.67
CA LEU A 140 3.49 5.73 -17.10
C LEU A 140 3.49 4.20 -17.24
N ALA A 141 4.02 3.66 -18.35
CA ALA A 141 4.15 2.23 -18.58
C ALA A 141 5.39 1.62 -17.91
N ALA A 142 6.40 2.42 -17.59
CA ALA A 142 7.59 1.98 -16.86
C ALA A 142 7.41 2.02 -15.33
N ARG A 143 6.22 2.43 -14.85
CA ARG A 143 5.89 2.45 -13.43
C ARG A 143 5.89 1.03 -12.83
N PRO A 144 6.19 0.90 -11.52
CA PRO A 144 6.00 -0.33 -10.75
C PRO A 144 4.69 -1.08 -11.01
N VAL A 145 3.58 -0.35 -10.99
CA VAL A 145 2.28 -0.81 -11.52
C VAL A 145 2.01 0.04 -12.76
N PRO A 146 2.15 -0.51 -13.97
CA PRO A 146 1.94 0.24 -15.18
C PRO A 146 0.47 0.64 -15.27
N LEU A 147 0.23 1.94 -15.48
CA LEU A 147 -1.13 2.47 -15.61
C LEU A 147 -1.59 2.52 -17.06
N VAL A 148 -0.66 2.33 -17.99
CA VAL A 148 -0.89 2.29 -19.44
C VAL A 148 0.02 1.25 -20.08
N VAL A 149 -0.35 0.80 -21.27
CA VAL A 149 0.44 -0.13 -22.09
C VAL A 149 0.46 0.30 -23.55
N GLU A 150 1.60 0.11 -24.22
CA GLU A 150 1.69 0.25 -25.67
C GLU A 150 1.20 -1.03 -26.35
N LEU A 151 0.20 -0.89 -27.22
CA LEU A 151 -0.38 -2.01 -27.97
C LEU A 151 0.38 -2.25 -29.28
N GLU A 152 0.40 -3.53 -29.71
CA GLU A 152 0.94 -3.91 -31.02
C GLU A 152 0.22 -3.21 -32.18
N ARG A 153 0.96 -3.01 -33.28
CA ARG A 153 0.42 -2.42 -34.51
C ARG A 153 -0.60 -3.36 -35.13
N ARG A 154 -1.79 -2.84 -35.45
CA ARG A 154 -2.74 -3.57 -36.32
C ARG A 154 -2.24 -3.54 -37.78
N PRO A 155 -2.44 -4.62 -38.55
CA PRO A 155 -2.11 -4.63 -39.97
C PRO A 155 -2.77 -3.43 -40.69
N GLY A 156 -1.97 -2.56 -41.32
CA GLY A 156 -2.45 -1.39 -42.06
C GLY A 156 -2.49 -0.05 -41.30
N GLN A 157 -2.21 -0.01 -39.98
CA GLN A 157 -2.03 1.23 -39.24
C GLN A 157 -0.54 1.54 -39.01
N LYS A 158 -0.13 2.78 -39.29
CA LYS A 158 1.27 3.22 -39.15
C LYS A 158 1.66 3.53 -37.70
N ASP A 159 0.72 3.99 -36.89
CA ASP A 159 0.97 4.51 -35.54
C ASP A 159 0.61 3.48 -34.46
N ARG A 160 1.43 3.42 -33.40
CA ARG A 160 1.19 2.59 -32.22
C ARG A 160 0.11 3.25 -31.35
N ARG A 161 -0.68 2.43 -30.65
CA ARG A 161 -1.78 2.88 -29.78
C ARG A 161 -1.49 2.50 -28.35
N TRP A 162 -2.02 3.27 -27.41
CA TRP A 162 -1.87 3.08 -25.99
C TRP A 162 -3.23 2.78 -25.36
N ALA A 163 -3.25 1.92 -24.35
CA ALA A 163 -4.42 1.58 -23.54
C ALA A 163 -4.13 1.91 -22.07
N ASP A 164 -5.16 2.20 -21.28
CA ASP A 164 -5.02 2.21 -19.82
C ASP A 164 -4.92 0.76 -19.31
N LEU A 165 -4.38 0.57 -18.10
CA LEU A 165 -4.37 -0.70 -17.37
C LEU A 165 -5.13 -0.59 -16.04
N VAL A 166 -5.94 0.46 -15.90
CA VAL A 166 -6.69 0.77 -14.67
C VAL A 166 -8.10 0.19 -14.75
N SER A 167 -8.66 0.06 -15.95
CA SER A 167 -9.99 -0.52 -16.20
C SER A 167 -9.96 -2.04 -16.33
N GLU A 168 -11.05 -2.70 -15.95
CA GLU A 168 -11.27 -4.13 -16.15
C GLU A 168 -11.14 -4.52 -17.64
N GLY A 169 -10.46 -5.64 -17.92
CA GLY A 169 -10.32 -6.19 -19.28
C GLY A 169 -9.23 -5.55 -20.15
N SER A 170 -8.53 -4.53 -19.66
CA SER A 170 -7.41 -3.91 -20.38
C SER A 170 -6.16 -4.81 -20.46
N SER A 171 -5.99 -5.72 -19.49
CA SER A 171 -4.89 -6.69 -19.41
C SER A 171 -4.95 -7.80 -20.47
N ASP A 172 -6.14 -8.16 -20.98
CA ASP A 172 -6.33 -9.16 -22.04
C ASP A 172 -5.80 -8.70 -23.41
N SER A 173 -5.53 -7.41 -23.57
CA SER A 173 -5.03 -6.82 -24.81
C SER A 173 -3.50 -6.86 -24.96
N ALA A 174 -2.77 -7.32 -23.92
CA ALA A 174 -1.31 -7.24 -23.81
C ALA A 174 -0.54 -8.50 -24.27
N VAL A 175 -1.20 -9.48 -24.89
CA VAL A 175 -0.53 -10.71 -25.39
C VAL A 175 0.18 -10.42 -26.72
N GLY A 176 1.38 -9.85 -26.62
CA GLY A 176 2.19 -9.49 -27.79
C GLY A 176 3.43 -8.67 -27.45
N SER A 177 4.36 -9.21 -26.66
CA SER A 177 5.76 -8.78 -26.75
C SER A 177 6.69 -9.90 -26.32
N SER A 178 7.29 -10.51 -27.33
CA SER A 178 8.46 -11.37 -27.21
C SER A 178 9.62 -10.56 -26.65
N VAL A 179 9.99 -10.83 -25.39
CA VAL A 179 11.31 -10.48 -24.87
C VAL A 179 12.11 -11.77 -24.82
N LEU A 180 13.13 -11.79 -25.67
CA LEU A 180 14.17 -12.82 -25.76
C LEU A 180 14.82 -13.00 -24.39
N THR A 181 14.60 -14.17 -23.79
CA THR A 181 15.30 -14.64 -22.60
C THR A 181 16.72 -15.05 -22.99
N SER A 182 17.70 -14.20 -22.71
CA SER A 182 19.10 -14.64 -22.61
C SER A 182 19.26 -15.40 -21.28
N GLN A 183 19.43 -16.72 -21.38
CA GLN A 183 19.79 -17.56 -20.25
C GLN A 183 21.19 -17.16 -19.73
N ALA A 184 21.24 -16.78 -18.45
CA ALA A 184 22.45 -16.85 -17.65
C ALA A 184 22.08 -17.46 -16.29
N GLY A 185 22.53 -18.71 -16.07
CA GLY A 185 22.72 -19.36 -14.78
C GLY A 185 21.54 -19.38 -13.79
N ALA A 186 20.77 -20.46 -13.79
CA ALA A 186 20.04 -20.84 -12.58
C ALA A 186 21.03 -21.23 -11.46
N PRO A 187 20.87 -20.76 -10.22
CA PRO A 187 21.25 -21.54 -9.06
C PRO A 187 20.07 -22.38 -8.55
N ALA A 188 20.44 -23.48 -7.92
CA ALA A 188 19.64 -24.60 -7.44
C ALA A 188 18.52 -24.22 -6.44
N ASP A 189 17.64 -25.19 -6.16
CA ASP A 189 16.68 -25.21 -5.03
C ASP A 189 17.26 -24.55 -3.76
N VAL A 190 16.92 -23.27 -3.54
CA VAL A 190 17.21 -22.60 -2.26
C VAL A 190 15.98 -22.74 -1.38
N ALA A 191 16.12 -23.51 -0.30
CA ALA A 191 15.12 -23.67 0.75
C ALA A 191 14.76 -22.31 1.37
N CYS A 192 13.55 -22.18 1.91
CA CYS A 192 13.13 -20.99 2.66
C CYS A 192 14.13 -20.67 3.79
N SER A 193 14.54 -19.40 3.89
CA SER A 193 15.46 -18.92 4.91
C SER A 193 14.85 -18.97 6.31
N THR A 194 15.68 -19.22 7.32
CA THR A 194 15.32 -19.14 8.74
C THR A 194 15.58 -17.76 9.35
N ASP A 195 16.31 -16.86 8.68
CA ASP A 195 16.50 -15.44 9.03
C ASP A 195 16.62 -14.60 7.75
N PRO A 196 15.51 -14.39 7.02
CA PRO A 196 15.54 -13.66 5.76
C PRO A 196 15.95 -12.19 5.92
N TYR A 197 15.83 -11.67 7.14
CA TYR A 197 16.28 -10.32 7.48
C TYR A 197 17.80 -10.25 7.61
N GLY A 198 18.41 -11.25 8.23
CA GLY A 198 19.86 -11.39 8.34
C GLY A 198 20.58 -11.65 7.03
N GLU A 199 19.92 -12.31 6.07
CA GLU A 199 20.54 -12.66 4.79
C GLU A 199 20.66 -11.48 3.82
N ALA A 200 19.64 -10.62 3.75
CA ALA A 200 19.67 -9.49 2.83
C ALA A 200 18.80 -8.30 3.28
N THR A 201 17.59 -8.55 3.80
CA THR A 201 16.58 -7.48 3.94
C THR A 201 17.00 -6.35 4.89
N ALA A 202 17.74 -6.64 5.97
CA ALA A 202 18.06 -5.63 6.98
C ALA A 202 18.90 -4.45 6.45
N GLU A 203 19.77 -4.67 5.46
CA GLU A 203 20.57 -3.60 4.84
C GLU A 203 19.69 -2.57 4.12
N PHE A 204 18.61 -3.03 3.49
CA PHE A 204 17.77 -2.23 2.63
C PHE A 204 16.50 -1.72 3.34
N TYR A 205 16.16 -2.28 4.51
CA TYR A 205 14.87 -2.06 5.16
C TYR A 205 14.57 -0.59 5.38
N ASP A 206 15.45 0.16 6.04
CA ASP A 206 15.17 1.58 6.35
C ASP A 206 15.12 2.47 5.11
N LEU A 207 15.85 2.12 4.05
CA LEU A 207 15.81 2.84 2.78
C LEU A 207 14.54 2.54 2.00
N LEU A 208 14.09 1.29 1.99
CA LEU A 208 13.00 0.83 1.11
C LEU A 208 11.66 0.68 1.80
N ALA A 209 11.58 0.69 3.14
CA ALA A 209 10.34 0.56 3.92
C ALA A 209 9.94 1.84 4.73
N THR A 210 10.66 2.95 4.55
CA THR A 210 10.41 4.25 5.23
C THR A 210 9.01 4.83 5.00
N ALA A 211 8.52 4.82 3.75
CA ALA A 211 7.28 5.51 3.37
C ALA A 211 6.04 4.87 4.02
N GLU A 212 6.12 3.56 4.25
CA GLU A 212 5.11 2.77 4.95
C GLU A 212 4.95 3.24 6.40
N TRP A 213 6.07 3.51 7.09
CA TRP A 213 6.08 4.00 8.46
C TRP A 213 5.63 5.46 8.61
N GLU A 214 5.85 6.32 7.61
CA GLU A 214 5.31 7.69 7.64
C GLU A 214 3.78 7.69 7.67
N SER A 215 3.16 6.80 6.88
CA SER A 215 1.71 6.69 6.87
C SER A 215 1.17 5.93 8.08
N PHE A 216 1.75 4.79 8.44
CA PHE A 216 1.28 4.00 9.59
C PHE A 216 1.52 4.72 10.92
N GLY A 217 2.67 5.39 11.04
CA GLY A 217 3.05 6.16 12.23
C GLY A 217 2.08 7.30 12.55
N LEU A 218 1.46 7.92 11.55
CA LEU A 218 0.39 8.90 11.76
C LEU A 218 -0.90 8.24 12.28
N GLN A 219 -1.24 7.04 11.81
CA GLN A 219 -2.41 6.31 12.30
C GLN A 219 -2.26 5.87 13.75
N LEU A 220 -1.02 5.57 14.20
CA LEU A 220 -0.76 5.22 15.59
C LEU A 220 -1.20 6.32 16.57
N LEU A 221 -1.20 7.60 16.15
CA LEU A 221 -1.71 8.70 16.97
C LEU A 221 -3.19 8.51 17.32
N ASP A 222 -4.01 8.12 16.34
CA ASP A 222 -5.45 7.89 16.55
C ASP A 222 -5.71 6.53 17.20
N LEU A 223 -4.94 5.51 16.84
CA LEU A 223 -5.15 4.13 17.31
C LEU A 223 -4.72 3.92 18.77
N LEU A 224 -3.77 4.73 19.26
CA LEU A 224 -3.29 4.70 20.64
C LEU A 224 -3.78 5.90 21.47
N ASP A 225 -4.73 6.67 20.95
CA ASP A 225 -5.33 7.79 21.67
C ASP A 225 -5.94 7.32 23.01
N GLY A 226 -5.71 8.09 24.07
CA GLY A 226 -6.20 7.80 25.42
C GLY A 226 -5.47 6.67 26.17
N VAL A 227 -4.41 6.06 25.61
CA VAL A 227 -3.59 5.08 26.34
C VAL A 227 -2.86 5.75 27.51
N ASP A 228 -3.00 5.19 28.72
CA ASP A 228 -2.28 5.68 29.89
C ASP A 228 -0.90 5.01 30.02
N PRO A 229 0.22 5.74 29.85
CA PRO A 229 1.57 5.18 29.92
C PRO A 229 1.94 4.65 31.32
N ARG A 230 1.14 4.95 32.35
CA ARG A 230 1.36 4.46 33.72
C ARG A 230 0.89 3.01 33.90
N GLU A 231 0.06 2.49 33.00
CA GLU A 231 -0.48 1.12 33.07
C GLU A 231 0.53 0.04 32.62
N GLY A 232 1.67 0.44 32.04
CA GLY A 232 2.74 -0.44 31.59
C GLY A 232 3.52 0.17 30.42
N PRO A 233 4.62 -0.46 29.97
CA PRO A 233 5.22 -0.11 28.68
C PRO A 233 4.30 -0.48 27.50
N ILE A 234 4.58 0.10 26.34
CA ILE A 234 4.11 -0.42 25.06
C ILE A 234 4.99 -1.62 24.71
N VAL A 235 4.38 -2.75 24.34
CA VAL A 235 5.12 -3.90 23.79
C VAL A 235 5.08 -3.83 22.27
N ASP A 236 6.24 -3.79 21.64
CA ASP A 236 6.38 -3.75 20.17
C ASP A 236 6.98 -5.08 19.68
N VAL A 237 6.16 -5.90 19.02
CA VAL A 237 6.51 -7.26 18.61
C VAL A 237 7.05 -7.23 17.18
N GLY A 238 8.34 -7.57 17.02
CA GLY A 238 9.03 -7.44 15.74
C GLY A 238 9.39 -5.98 15.46
N CYS A 239 9.96 -5.27 16.44
CA CYS A 239 10.23 -3.83 16.33
C CYS A 239 11.28 -3.47 15.25
N GLY A 240 11.94 -4.48 14.67
CA GLY A 240 12.77 -4.34 13.49
C GLY A 240 13.97 -3.44 13.71
N THR A 241 14.18 -2.51 12.79
CA THR A 241 15.22 -1.50 12.90
C THR A 241 14.88 -0.42 13.94
N GLY A 242 13.68 -0.40 14.51
CA GLY A 242 13.22 0.60 15.46
C GLY A 242 12.70 1.89 14.85
N ILE A 243 12.39 1.90 13.55
CA ILE A 243 11.90 3.08 12.83
C ILE A 243 10.53 3.53 13.35
N GLY A 244 9.73 2.60 13.87
CA GLY A 244 8.44 2.87 14.51
C GLY A 244 8.50 3.48 15.91
N LEU A 245 9.62 3.34 16.63
CA LEU A 245 9.69 3.70 18.05
C LEU A 245 9.39 5.19 18.32
N PRO A 246 9.87 6.17 17.51
CA PRO A 246 9.51 7.57 17.69
C PRO A 246 8.01 7.82 17.50
N HIS A 247 7.35 7.10 16.60
CA HIS A 247 5.91 7.22 16.38
C HIS A 247 5.11 6.70 17.59
N LEU A 248 5.56 5.63 18.23
CA LEU A 248 4.95 5.12 19.46
C LEU A 248 5.06 6.13 20.61
N LEU A 249 6.22 6.79 20.78
CA LEU A 249 6.39 7.82 21.80
C LEU A 249 5.61 9.10 21.49
N ALA A 250 5.43 9.42 20.21
CA ALA A 250 4.58 10.53 19.80
C ALA A 250 3.10 10.25 20.09
N ALA A 251 2.66 9.01 19.86
CA ALA A 251 1.29 8.57 20.10
C ALA A 251 0.96 8.43 21.60
N VAL A 252 1.92 7.98 22.41
CA VAL A 252 1.74 7.83 23.86
C VAL A 252 2.89 8.52 24.61
N PRO A 253 2.83 9.86 24.77
CA PRO A 253 3.88 10.62 25.43
C PRO A 253 4.15 10.13 26.86
N GLY A 254 5.43 9.88 27.17
CA GLY A 254 5.86 9.39 28.49
C GLY A 254 5.82 7.86 28.66
N ALA A 255 5.42 7.12 27.62
CA ALA A 255 5.51 5.67 27.62
C ALA A 255 6.97 5.18 27.65
N ARG A 256 7.16 3.99 28.22
CA ARG A 256 8.35 3.16 27.97
C ARG A 256 8.02 2.16 26.87
N ILE A 257 9.03 1.70 26.13
CA ILE A 257 8.86 0.69 25.09
C ILE A 257 9.61 -0.58 25.47
N HIS A 258 8.97 -1.73 25.29
CA HIS A 258 9.58 -3.05 25.33
C HIS A 258 9.50 -3.65 23.93
N GLY A 259 10.55 -3.46 23.14
CA GLY A 259 10.66 -3.96 21.77
C GLY A 259 11.25 -5.36 21.74
N ILE A 260 10.64 -6.26 21.00
CA ILE A 260 11.10 -7.64 20.79
C ILE A 260 11.56 -7.74 19.34
N GLU A 261 12.84 -8.01 19.11
CA GLU A 261 13.40 -8.17 17.76
C GLU A 261 14.43 -9.30 17.74
N PRO A 262 14.09 -10.48 17.21
CA PRO A 262 14.99 -11.64 17.22
C PRO A 262 16.11 -11.57 16.17
N SER A 263 15.95 -10.86 15.06
CA SER A 263 16.98 -10.77 14.02
C SER A 263 18.13 -9.87 14.46
N LYS A 264 19.34 -10.46 14.50
CA LYS A 264 20.55 -9.71 14.86
C LYS A 264 20.84 -8.58 13.87
N ALA A 265 20.54 -8.78 12.58
CA ALA A 265 20.80 -7.77 11.56
C ALA A 265 19.87 -6.56 11.72
N MET A 266 18.57 -6.78 11.94
CA MET A 266 17.61 -5.70 12.24
C MET A 266 18.00 -4.95 13.51
N ARG A 267 18.40 -5.69 14.57
CA ARG A 267 18.90 -5.06 15.81
C ARG A 267 20.14 -4.20 15.62
N THR A 268 20.95 -4.44 14.58
CA THR A 268 22.14 -3.62 14.32
C THR A 268 21.74 -2.18 13.97
N ALA A 269 20.75 -2.01 13.08
CA ALA A 269 20.19 -0.71 12.76
C ALA A 269 19.45 -0.08 13.95
N LEU A 270 18.69 -0.89 14.71
CA LEU A 270 18.03 -0.46 15.95
C LEU A 270 19.02 0.11 16.96
N HIS A 271 20.13 -0.59 17.23
CA HIS A 271 21.12 -0.11 18.18
C HIS A 271 21.87 1.12 17.67
N ALA A 272 22.09 1.27 16.36
CA ALA A 272 22.62 2.51 15.80
C ALA A 272 21.68 3.70 16.06
N ARG A 273 20.38 3.54 15.76
CA ARG A 273 19.35 4.55 16.05
C ARG A 273 19.28 4.90 17.53
N LEU A 274 19.32 3.91 18.42
CA LEU A 274 19.35 4.14 19.87
C LEU A 274 20.69 4.75 20.32
N ALA A 275 21.81 4.50 19.65
CA ALA A 275 23.08 5.15 19.98
C ALA A 275 23.02 6.66 19.70
N ASP A 276 22.37 7.05 18.59
CA ASP A 276 22.22 8.43 18.16
C ASP A 276 21.16 9.21 18.94
N ASP A 277 20.10 8.55 19.42
CA ASP A 277 19.04 9.17 20.22
C ASP A 277 19.05 8.70 21.69
N ALA A 278 19.69 9.51 22.56
CA ALA A 278 19.75 9.23 23.99
C ALA A 278 18.37 9.27 24.69
N SER A 279 17.42 10.06 24.18
CA SER A 279 16.08 10.15 24.76
C SER A 279 15.29 8.87 24.48
N LEU A 280 15.31 8.40 23.24
CA LEU A 280 14.69 7.14 22.82
C LEU A 280 15.35 5.94 23.53
N ARG A 281 16.68 5.92 23.60
CA ARG A 281 17.46 4.89 24.32
C ARG A 281 17.09 4.79 25.79
N SER A 282 16.83 5.91 26.46
CA SER A 282 16.53 5.92 27.90
C SER A 282 15.21 5.26 28.25
N VAL A 283 14.28 5.15 27.29
CA VAL A 283 12.92 4.60 27.50
C VAL A 283 12.66 3.27 26.79
N THR A 284 13.64 2.76 26.04
CA THR A 284 13.47 1.55 25.22
C THR A 284 14.26 0.38 25.79
N THR A 285 13.56 -0.73 26.03
CA THR A 285 14.15 -2.05 26.29
C THR A 285 14.11 -2.86 25.00
N VAL A 286 15.22 -3.51 24.64
CA VAL A 286 15.33 -4.38 23.45
C VAL A 286 15.51 -5.82 23.90
N ASP A 287 14.53 -6.67 23.64
CA ASP A 287 14.59 -8.11 23.87
C ASP A 287 15.02 -8.83 22.58
N PRO A 288 16.19 -9.52 22.57
CA PRO A 288 16.72 -10.16 21.38
C PRO A 288 16.16 -11.57 21.13
N ARG A 289 15.22 -12.06 21.96
CA ARG A 289 14.67 -13.41 21.85
C ARG A 289 13.51 -13.49 20.88
N GLN A 290 13.17 -14.71 20.48
CA GLN A 290 11.90 -14.99 19.81
C GLN A 290 10.73 -14.63 20.73
N PHE A 291 9.56 -14.32 20.15
CA PHE A 291 8.40 -13.93 20.95
C PHE A 291 8.05 -15.01 21.99
N ALA A 292 8.14 -16.29 21.63
CA ALA A 292 7.93 -17.42 22.54
C ALA A 292 8.71 -17.30 23.88
N ASP A 293 9.95 -16.82 23.82
CA ASP A 293 10.89 -16.80 24.95
C ASP A 293 11.15 -15.39 25.52
N ALA A 294 10.61 -14.36 24.88
CA ALA A 294 10.75 -12.96 25.29
C ALA A 294 10.18 -12.75 26.70
N ALA A 295 10.89 -12.00 27.55
CA ALA A 295 10.42 -11.71 28.91
C ALA A 295 9.45 -10.55 28.88
N LEU A 296 8.19 -10.87 28.56
CA LEU A 296 7.12 -9.87 28.55
C LEU A 296 7.00 -9.20 29.92
N PRO A 297 6.73 -7.88 29.94
CA PRO A 297 6.49 -7.16 31.18
C PRO A 297 5.22 -7.70 31.87
N GLU A 298 5.11 -7.53 33.18
CA GLU A 298 3.93 -7.99 33.95
C GLU A 298 2.63 -7.39 33.42
N ARG A 299 2.66 -6.15 32.92
CA ARG A 299 1.53 -5.46 32.29
C ARG A 299 2.01 -4.65 31.09
N ALA A 300 1.13 -4.41 30.14
CA ALA A 300 1.36 -3.52 29.01
C ALA A 300 0.19 -2.54 28.85
N CYS A 301 0.47 -1.29 28.49
CA CYS A 301 -0.57 -0.29 28.22
C CYS A 301 -1.09 -0.38 26.78
N ALA A 302 -0.27 -0.89 25.85
CA ALA A 302 -0.64 -1.18 24.48
C ALA A 302 0.30 -2.25 23.90
N ILE A 303 -0.12 -2.87 22.79
CA ILE A 303 0.74 -3.75 21.99
C ILE A 303 0.69 -3.30 20.54
N VAL A 304 1.83 -3.35 19.86
CA VAL A 304 1.92 -3.18 18.41
C VAL A 304 2.56 -4.42 17.81
N VAL A 305 1.94 -4.93 16.74
CA VAL A 305 2.43 -6.07 15.95
C VAL A 305 2.37 -5.64 14.48
N ASN A 306 3.43 -4.98 14.02
CA ASN A 306 3.53 -4.49 12.64
C ASN A 306 4.34 -5.47 11.80
N ALA A 307 3.80 -5.92 10.65
CA ALA A 307 4.43 -6.90 9.76
C ALA A 307 5.05 -8.14 10.45
N ALA A 308 4.50 -8.56 11.61
CA ALA A 308 5.06 -9.64 12.42
C ALA A 308 4.11 -10.82 12.67
N LEU A 309 2.79 -10.64 12.53
CA LEU A 309 1.81 -11.69 12.84
C LEU A 309 2.01 -12.96 12.00
N GLY A 310 2.39 -12.81 10.72
CA GLY A 310 2.67 -13.92 9.81
C GLY A 310 3.89 -14.76 10.17
N HIS A 311 4.81 -14.22 11.00
CA HIS A 311 6.00 -14.92 11.51
C HIS A 311 5.72 -15.71 12.79
N LEU A 312 4.63 -15.42 13.50
CA LEU A 312 4.33 -16.06 14.78
C LEU A 312 3.74 -17.47 14.57
N SER A 313 4.26 -18.44 15.31
CA SER A 313 3.67 -19.77 15.42
C SER A 313 2.30 -19.76 16.11
N ASP A 314 1.54 -20.84 15.99
CA ASP A 314 0.23 -20.98 16.67
C ASP A 314 0.35 -20.83 18.18
N ALA A 315 1.43 -21.35 18.78
CA ALA A 315 1.69 -21.24 20.21
C ALA A 315 2.02 -19.79 20.61
N GLU A 316 2.77 -19.07 19.79
CA GLU A 316 3.09 -17.65 20.01
C GLU A 316 1.88 -16.75 19.88
N ARG A 317 1.01 -16.98 18.89
CA ARG A 317 -0.26 -16.23 18.78
C ARG A 317 -1.19 -16.55 19.95
N ALA A 318 -1.32 -17.81 20.36
CA ALA A 318 -2.08 -18.15 21.56
C ALA A 318 -1.53 -17.47 22.82
N ARG A 319 -0.21 -17.33 22.93
CA ARG A 319 0.44 -16.57 24.01
C ARG A 319 0.14 -15.07 23.90
N LEU A 320 0.18 -14.49 22.71
CA LEU A 320 -0.19 -13.09 22.46
C LEU A 320 -1.64 -12.81 22.88
N TRP A 321 -2.59 -13.64 22.42
CA TRP A 321 -4.01 -13.48 22.75
C TRP A 321 -4.29 -13.61 24.24
N ARG A 322 -3.65 -14.58 24.92
CA ARG A 322 -3.72 -14.71 26.37
C ARG A 322 -3.17 -13.48 27.08
N TYR A 323 -2.02 -12.98 26.63
CA TYR A 323 -1.40 -11.81 27.23
C TYR A 323 -2.27 -10.55 27.07
N ILE A 324 -2.87 -10.33 25.90
CA ILE A 324 -3.82 -9.24 25.65
C ILE A 324 -5.04 -9.36 26.58
N ALA A 325 -5.57 -10.57 26.76
CA ALA A 325 -6.75 -10.79 27.60
C ALA A 325 -6.48 -10.62 29.09
N GLU A 326 -5.30 -11.01 29.58
CA GLU A 326 -5.01 -11.13 31.02
C GLU A 326 -4.14 -10.00 31.58
N GLN A 327 -3.26 -9.40 30.77
CA GLN A 327 -2.21 -8.49 31.25
C GLN A 327 -2.36 -7.03 30.79
N MET A 328 -3.33 -6.75 29.90
CA MET A 328 -3.63 -5.39 29.44
C MET A 328 -4.88 -4.82 30.14
N PRO A 329 -4.94 -3.49 30.38
CA PRO A 329 -6.16 -2.84 30.86
C PRO A 329 -7.38 -3.12 29.96
N ALA A 330 -8.57 -3.06 30.54
CA ALA A 330 -9.81 -3.20 29.77
C ALA A 330 -9.91 -2.14 28.68
N GLY A 331 -10.08 -2.56 27.42
CA GLY A 331 -10.13 -1.66 26.26
C GLY A 331 -8.79 -1.13 25.77
N ALA A 332 -7.66 -1.50 26.38
CA ALA A 332 -6.34 -1.14 25.88
C ALA A 332 -6.10 -1.75 24.48
N PRO A 333 -5.53 -0.99 23.53
CA PRO A 333 -5.38 -1.41 22.15
C PRO A 333 -4.17 -2.32 21.95
N ALA A 334 -4.40 -3.48 21.32
CA ALA A 334 -3.37 -4.21 20.58
C ALA A 334 -3.56 -3.95 19.08
N VAL A 335 -2.69 -3.12 18.49
CA VAL A 335 -2.71 -2.75 17.08
C VAL A 335 -1.94 -3.78 16.29
N ILE A 336 -2.58 -4.45 15.34
CA ILE A 336 -2.04 -5.60 14.61
C ILE A 336 -2.25 -5.38 13.13
N GLU A 337 -1.14 -5.29 12.40
CA GLU A 337 -1.17 -5.17 10.95
C GLU A 337 -1.56 -6.50 10.31
N VAL A 338 -2.47 -6.46 9.34
CA VAL A 338 -2.90 -7.64 8.56
C VAL A 338 -2.61 -7.35 7.10
N LEU A 339 -1.45 -7.83 6.64
CA LEU A 339 -0.93 -7.55 5.31
C LEU A 339 -1.63 -8.40 4.23
N PRO A 340 -1.99 -7.81 3.07
CA PRO A 340 -2.39 -8.59 1.91
C PRO A 340 -1.20 -9.41 1.35
N PRO A 341 -1.47 -10.52 0.64
CA PRO A 341 -2.79 -11.08 0.38
C PRO A 341 -3.29 -11.90 1.59
N SER A 342 -4.62 -11.90 1.79
CA SER A 342 -5.24 -12.63 2.90
C SER A 342 -5.25 -14.15 2.72
N ARG A 343 -5.00 -14.62 1.50
CA ARG A 343 -4.82 -16.03 1.15
C ARG A 343 -3.64 -16.16 0.18
N PRO A 344 -2.96 -17.32 0.14
CA PRO A 344 -1.87 -17.53 -0.80
C PRO A 344 -2.33 -17.37 -2.25
N VAL A 345 -1.61 -16.56 -3.01
CA VAL A 345 -1.83 -16.29 -4.44
C VAL A 345 -0.49 -16.12 -5.13
N THR A 346 -0.38 -16.42 -6.42
CA THR A 346 0.84 -16.09 -7.16
C THR A 346 0.92 -14.59 -7.36
N VAL A 347 2.04 -13.99 -6.94
CA VAL A 347 2.36 -12.58 -7.10
C VAL A 347 3.56 -12.48 -8.04
N PRO A 348 3.42 -11.85 -9.22
CA PRO A 348 4.53 -11.72 -10.15
C PRO A 348 5.63 -10.79 -9.60
N PRO A 349 6.87 -10.89 -10.12
CA PRO A 349 7.93 -9.94 -9.82
C PRO A 349 7.48 -8.49 -9.95
N THR A 350 7.45 -7.79 -8.82
CA THR A 350 6.99 -6.41 -8.70
C THR A 350 8.03 -5.61 -7.95
N ARG A 351 8.53 -4.53 -8.56
CA ARG A 351 9.41 -3.57 -7.87
C ARG A 351 8.54 -2.72 -6.96
N TYR A 352 8.69 -2.81 -5.65
CA TYR A 352 7.88 -2.01 -4.73
C TYR A 352 8.51 -0.66 -4.41
N ARG A 353 9.85 -0.52 -4.53
CA ARG A 353 10.54 0.76 -4.24
C ARG A 353 11.83 0.90 -5.04
N ALA A 354 12.17 2.14 -5.39
CA ALA A 354 13.50 2.54 -5.85
C ALA A 354 13.90 3.84 -5.15
N VAL A 355 15.13 3.92 -4.64
CA VAL A 355 15.65 5.09 -3.91
C VAL A 355 17.04 5.44 -4.41
N GLU A 356 17.25 6.71 -4.74
CA GLU A 356 18.57 7.22 -5.11
C GLU A 356 19.41 7.48 -3.85
N VAL A 357 20.63 6.93 -3.83
CA VAL A 357 21.65 7.18 -2.81
C VAL A 357 22.93 7.58 -3.52
N GLY A 358 23.14 8.89 -3.65
CA GLY A 358 24.25 9.43 -4.41
C GLY A 358 24.14 9.06 -5.90
N ALA A 359 25.14 8.36 -6.42
CA ALA A 359 25.15 7.91 -7.83
C ALA A 359 24.40 6.58 -8.05
N TYR A 360 24.02 5.89 -6.98
CA TYR A 360 23.40 4.57 -7.07
C TYR A 360 21.89 4.63 -6.86
N VAL A 361 21.17 3.72 -7.51
CA VAL A 361 19.74 3.47 -7.26
C VAL A 361 19.60 2.12 -6.56
N TYR A 362 18.94 2.13 -5.41
CA TYR A 362 18.62 0.95 -4.62
C TYR A 362 17.19 0.54 -4.90
N GLU A 363 16.97 -0.66 -5.41
CA GLU A 363 15.64 -1.18 -5.72
C GLU A 363 15.25 -2.34 -4.81
N GLY A 364 13.98 -2.35 -4.42
CA GLY A 364 13.32 -3.47 -3.75
C GLY A 364 12.29 -4.08 -4.67
N TRP A 365 12.38 -5.40 -4.84
CA TRP A 365 11.45 -6.21 -5.59
C TRP A 365 10.89 -7.33 -4.72
N GLN A 366 9.67 -7.73 -5.01
CA GLN A 366 9.01 -8.86 -4.37
C GLN A 366 8.27 -9.70 -5.40
N GLU A 367 8.20 -11.00 -5.17
CA GLU A 367 7.34 -11.94 -5.87
C GLU A 367 6.92 -13.02 -4.88
N GLY A 368 5.82 -13.70 -5.15
CA GLY A 368 5.24 -14.65 -4.22
C GLY A 368 4.62 -15.84 -4.90
N GLU A 369 4.72 -17.00 -4.27
CA GLU A 369 4.03 -18.21 -4.72
C GLU A 369 3.39 -18.94 -3.53
N PRO A 370 2.23 -19.59 -3.72
CA PRO A 370 1.64 -20.42 -2.68
C PRO A 370 2.54 -21.62 -2.33
N LEU A 371 2.82 -21.79 -1.04
CA LEU A 371 3.41 -23.04 -0.51
C LEU A 371 2.31 -24.04 -0.13
N ASP A 372 1.23 -23.54 0.46
CA ASP A 372 0.05 -24.30 0.86
C ASP A 372 -1.21 -23.41 0.86
N ASP A 373 -2.29 -23.82 1.54
CA ASP A 373 -3.57 -23.10 1.59
C ASP A 373 -3.57 -21.87 2.54
N ARG A 374 -2.49 -21.67 3.29
CA ARG A 374 -2.30 -20.58 4.25
C ARG A 374 -0.94 -19.87 4.17
N THR A 375 0.04 -20.43 3.48
CA THR A 375 1.42 -19.93 3.48
C THR A 375 1.86 -19.54 2.08
N MET A 376 2.39 -18.33 1.96
CA MET A 376 3.12 -17.82 0.81
C MET A 376 4.62 -18.05 0.99
N CYS A 377 5.35 -18.36 -0.07
CA CYS A 377 6.79 -18.11 -0.15
C CYS A 377 6.99 -16.78 -0.85
N TRP A 378 7.46 -15.77 -0.12
CA TRP A 378 7.92 -14.53 -0.71
C TRP A 378 9.37 -14.65 -1.13
N THR A 379 9.70 -14.05 -2.26
CA THR A 379 11.06 -13.84 -2.70
C THR A 379 11.31 -12.35 -2.81
N MET A 380 12.15 -11.83 -1.93
CA MET A 380 12.58 -10.44 -1.94
C MET A 380 13.88 -10.33 -2.72
N THR A 381 13.93 -9.41 -3.69
CA THR A 381 15.15 -9.13 -4.46
C THR A 381 15.55 -7.68 -4.29
N TYR A 382 16.80 -7.45 -3.86
CA TYR A 382 17.37 -6.13 -3.64
C TYR A 382 18.47 -5.90 -4.67
N LYS A 383 18.42 -4.75 -5.35
CA LYS A 383 19.39 -4.40 -6.41
C LYS A 383 20.03 -3.06 -6.11
N VAL A 384 21.32 -2.95 -6.42
CA VAL A 384 22.05 -1.68 -6.45
C VAL A 384 22.46 -1.44 -7.90
N LEU A 385 22.06 -0.31 -8.46
CA LEU A 385 22.27 0.07 -9.86
C LEU A 385 23.15 1.32 -9.92
N ASP A 386 24.10 1.37 -10.86
CA ASP A 386 24.85 2.57 -11.22
C ASP A 386 24.09 3.30 -12.34
N GLY A 387 23.26 4.28 -11.98
CA GLY A 387 22.29 4.91 -12.88
C GLY A 387 21.08 4.03 -13.23
N SER A 388 20.33 4.40 -14.29
CA SER A 388 19.07 3.76 -14.69
C SER A 388 19.19 2.73 -15.83
N ALA A 389 20.39 2.55 -16.40
CA ALA A 389 20.62 1.69 -17.56
C ALA A 389 21.91 0.87 -17.39
N GLY A 390 21.79 -0.38 -16.96
CA GLY A 390 22.91 -1.32 -16.81
C GLY A 390 22.55 -2.52 -15.92
N PRO A 391 23.37 -3.59 -15.89
CA PRO A 391 23.22 -4.66 -14.90
C PRO A 391 23.48 -4.12 -13.49
N PRO A 392 22.85 -4.71 -12.45
CA PRO A 392 23.11 -4.30 -11.07
C PRO A 392 24.56 -4.54 -10.68
N VAL A 393 25.13 -3.58 -9.95
CA VAL A 393 26.46 -3.71 -9.34
C VAL A 393 26.42 -4.67 -8.15
N ALA A 394 25.25 -4.83 -7.52
CA ALA A 394 24.96 -5.86 -6.54
C ALA A 394 23.50 -6.29 -6.61
N GLU A 395 23.24 -7.59 -6.46
CA GLU A 395 21.89 -8.16 -6.38
C GLU A 395 21.86 -9.21 -5.27
N TYR A 396 20.84 -9.13 -4.42
CA TYR A 396 20.61 -10.05 -3.31
C TYR A 396 19.18 -10.58 -3.41
N ARG A 397 19.00 -11.88 -3.22
CA ARG A 397 17.68 -12.52 -3.29
C ARG A 397 17.49 -13.42 -2.08
N VAL A 398 16.37 -13.26 -1.39
CA VAL A 398 16.04 -14.01 -0.17
C VAL A 398 14.62 -14.52 -0.21
N ARG A 399 14.41 -15.76 0.24
CA ARG A 399 13.09 -16.41 0.26
C ARG A 399 12.61 -16.62 1.68
N ALA A 400 11.38 -16.22 1.97
CA ALA A 400 10.80 -16.31 3.30
C ALA A 400 9.36 -16.83 3.24
N PRO A 401 8.98 -17.78 4.11
CA PRO A 401 7.59 -18.15 4.26
C PRO A 401 6.85 -17.04 5.01
N TRP A 402 5.60 -16.79 4.63
CA TRP A 402 4.71 -15.88 5.32
C TRP A 402 3.32 -16.49 5.37
N ARG A 403 2.76 -16.61 6.57
CA ARG A 403 1.38 -17.07 6.71
C ARG A 403 0.42 -15.92 6.42
N CYS A 404 -0.48 -16.12 5.48
CA CYS A 404 -1.53 -15.18 5.10
C CYS A 404 -2.65 -15.14 6.16
N TRP A 405 -3.20 -13.95 6.39
CA TRP A 405 -4.23 -13.70 7.39
C TRP A 405 -5.29 -12.73 6.85
N SER A 406 -6.54 -12.92 7.27
CA SER A 406 -7.59 -11.92 7.17
C SER A 406 -8.02 -11.44 8.56
N ALA A 407 -8.73 -10.31 8.61
CA ALA A 407 -9.39 -9.85 9.83
C ALA A 407 -10.36 -10.92 10.39
N ASP A 408 -11.01 -11.71 9.53
CA ASP A 408 -11.88 -12.82 9.95
C ASP A 408 -11.13 -13.99 10.61
N ASP A 409 -9.91 -14.29 10.15
CA ASP A 409 -9.08 -15.31 10.81
C ASP A 409 -8.69 -14.83 12.21
N VAL A 410 -8.27 -13.57 12.36
CA VAL A 410 -7.96 -12.98 13.67
C VAL A 410 -9.21 -13.01 14.56
N ARG A 411 -10.37 -12.56 14.05
CA ARG A 411 -11.67 -12.61 14.73
C ARG A 411 -12.00 -14.01 15.25
N THR A 412 -11.67 -15.03 14.47
CA THR A 412 -11.89 -16.43 14.84
C THR A 412 -10.94 -16.87 15.96
N GLU A 413 -9.64 -16.57 15.86
CA GLU A 413 -8.65 -16.97 16.87
C GLU A 413 -8.90 -16.31 18.23
N ILE A 414 -9.25 -15.01 18.24
CA ILE A 414 -9.37 -14.26 19.49
C ILE A 414 -10.66 -14.58 20.27
N LYS A 415 -11.63 -15.25 19.64
CA LYS A 415 -12.97 -15.51 20.20
C LYS A 415 -12.93 -16.29 21.51
N SER A 416 -12.06 -17.29 21.62
CA SER A 416 -11.93 -18.12 22.82
C SER A 416 -11.32 -17.37 24.01
N TYR A 417 -10.69 -16.22 23.75
CA TYR A 417 -10.07 -15.36 24.77
C TYR A 417 -11.00 -14.23 25.24
N GLY A 418 -12.24 -14.15 24.72
CA GLY A 418 -13.21 -13.11 25.10
C GLY A 418 -12.86 -11.71 24.58
N LEU A 419 -11.92 -11.62 23.64
CA LEU A 419 -11.48 -10.39 23.01
C LEU A 419 -12.45 -9.97 21.89
N VAL A 420 -12.37 -8.69 21.53
CA VAL A 420 -13.08 -8.11 20.39
C VAL A 420 -12.07 -7.47 19.45
N LEU A 421 -12.45 -7.31 18.18
CA LEU A 421 -11.66 -6.49 17.26
C LEU A 421 -12.49 -5.40 16.58
N ARG A 422 -11.78 -4.36 16.16
CA ARG A 422 -12.23 -3.33 15.21
C ARG A 422 -11.23 -3.28 14.05
N GLU A 423 -11.71 -3.21 12.82
CA GLU A 423 -10.87 -3.05 11.63
C GLU A 423 -10.49 -1.58 11.41
N HIS A 424 -9.32 -1.34 10.83
CA HIS A 424 -8.86 -0.05 10.32
C HIS A 424 -8.07 -0.27 9.02
N ASP A 425 -7.68 0.83 8.36
CA ASP A 425 -7.09 0.81 7.00
C ASP A 425 -5.87 -0.10 6.81
N HIS A 426 -5.17 -0.48 7.89
CA HIS A 426 -3.94 -1.27 7.86
C HIS A 426 -4.04 -2.61 8.62
N GLY A 427 -5.20 -2.93 9.20
CA GLY A 427 -5.33 -4.13 9.99
C GLY A 427 -6.41 -4.03 11.04
N VAL A 428 -6.10 -4.45 12.26
CA VAL A 428 -7.07 -4.64 13.32
C VAL A 428 -6.56 -4.10 14.65
N VAL A 429 -7.49 -3.57 15.44
CA VAL A 429 -7.28 -3.30 16.86
C VAL A 429 -8.01 -4.37 17.65
N VAL A 430 -7.25 -5.17 18.41
CA VAL A 430 -7.77 -6.18 19.32
C VAL A 430 -7.75 -5.63 20.75
N SER A 431 -8.83 -5.82 21.50
CA SER A 431 -8.90 -5.43 22.91
C SER A 431 -9.82 -6.34 23.71
N SER A 432 -9.67 -6.34 25.03
CA SER A 432 -10.71 -6.84 25.91
C SER A 432 -11.91 -5.89 25.91
N ARG A 433 -13.11 -6.40 26.24
CA ARG A 433 -14.30 -5.56 26.35
C ARG A 433 -14.14 -4.60 27.53
N THR A 434 -14.38 -3.32 27.30
CA THR A 434 -14.68 -2.38 28.39
C THR A 434 -15.97 -2.87 29.03
N GLY A 435 -15.89 -3.44 30.24
CA GLY A 435 -17.11 -3.69 31.02
C GLY A 435 -17.86 -2.37 31.18
N ASP A 436 -19.20 -2.41 31.14
CA ASP A 436 -20.05 -1.27 31.52
C ASP A 436 -19.65 -0.82 32.94
N ARG A 437 -18.69 0.10 33.04
CA ARG A 437 -18.59 0.95 34.20
C ARG A 437 -19.80 1.87 34.09
N ALA A 438 -20.87 1.49 34.80
CA ALA A 438 -21.94 2.42 35.12
C ALA A 438 -21.30 3.75 35.56
N PRO A 439 -21.76 4.90 35.04
CA PRO A 439 -21.22 6.19 35.45
C PRO A 439 -21.41 6.31 36.96
N SER A 440 -20.30 6.42 37.69
CA SER A 440 -20.29 6.75 39.12
C SER A 440 -20.62 8.22 39.34
#